data_AF-A0A2P5CF56-F1
#
_entry.id   AF-A0A2P5CF56-F1
#
_cell.length_a   1.000
_cell.length_b   1.000
_cell.length_c   1.000
_cell.angle_alpha   90.00
_cell.angle_beta   90.00
_cell.angle_gamma   90.00
#
_symmetry.space_group_name_H-M   'P 1'
#
loop_
_entity.id
_entity.type
_entity.pdbx_description
1 polymer ?
#
loop_
_entity_poly.entity_id
_entity_poly.type
_entity_poly.pdbx_seq_one_letter_code
_entity_poly.pdbx_strand_id
1 'polypeptide(L)'
;MCLYLGWNLSATDIIVGLSDDSVAITSLGESQLEAKQEWKAHDFKLWTTSFDIQQTHLVYTGSDNYKFSGWYLHGVHSSWHFKIPTPIKWGLLYSQEP
;
A
#
# COMPACT_ATOMS: atom_id res chain seq x y z
N MET A 1 8.46 1.17 -11.38
CA MET A 1 8.87 2.47 -10.76
C MET A 1 8.21 2.57 -9.39
N CYS A 2 8.91 3.05 -8.36
CA CYS A 2 8.31 3.28 -7.03
C CYS A 2 7.44 4.55 -7.06
N LEU A 3 6.19 4.44 -6.59
CA LEU A 3 5.24 5.55 -6.51
C LEU A 3 4.92 5.94 -5.06
N TYR A 4 4.89 4.95 -4.17
CA TYR A 4 4.49 5.12 -2.78
C TYR A 4 5.40 4.28 -1.90
N LEU A 5 5.69 4.74 -0.69
CA LEU A 5 6.47 3.97 0.28
C LEU A 5 5.95 4.20 1.70
N GLY A 6 6.03 3.17 2.54
CA GLY A 6 5.70 3.22 3.96
C GLY A 6 6.75 2.50 4.77
N TRP A 7 7.17 3.10 5.89
CA TRP A 7 8.19 2.54 6.76
C TRP A 7 7.56 1.69 7.89
N ASN A 8 8.17 0.54 8.20
CA ASN A 8 7.82 -0.24 9.37
C ASN A 8 8.48 0.38 10.61
N LEU A 9 7.70 1.04 11.47
CA LEU A 9 8.23 1.79 12.61
C LEU A 9 8.99 0.92 13.65
N SER A 10 8.82 -0.40 13.60
CA SER A 10 9.42 -1.35 14.53
C SER A 10 10.51 -2.21 13.89
N ALA A 11 10.83 -2.02 12.60
CA ALA A 11 11.77 -2.84 11.86
C ALA A 11 12.51 -2.06 10.76
N THR A 12 13.33 -2.76 9.98
CA THR A 12 14.05 -2.22 8.82
C THR A 12 13.29 -2.41 7.50
N ASP A 13 12.03 -2.84 7.58
CA ASP A 13 11.21 -3.16 6.42
C ASP A 13 10.45 -1.94 5.90
N ILE A 14 10.31 -1.87 4.58
CA ILE A 14 9.64 -0.82 3.83
C ILE A 14 8.63 -1.50 2.91
N ILE A 15 7.39 -1.02 2.91
CA ILE A 15 6.39 -1.40 1.91
C ILE A 15 6.48 -0.41 0.77
N VAL A 16 6.59 -0.90 -0.46
CA VAL A 16 6.76 -0.12 -1.69
C VAL A 16 5.58 -0.38 -2.61
N GLY A 17 4.89 0.67 -3.03
CA GLY A 17 3.87 0.63 -4.06
C GLY A 17 4.48 0.90 -5.43
N LEU A 18 4.27 -0.02 -6.37
CA LEU A 18 4.86 0.02 -7.70
C LEU A 18 3.86 0.52 -8.76
N SER A 19 4.39 1.06 -9.86
CA SER A 19 3.62 1.63 -10.96
C SER A 19 2.79 0.63 -11.78
N ASP A 20 2.98 -0.66 -11.55
CA ASP A 20 2.21 -1.75 -12.13
C ASP A 20 1.16 -2.30 -11.15
N ASP A 21 0.84 -1.53 -10.11
CA ASP A 21 -0.15 -1.81 -9.07
C ASP A 21 0.17 -3.03 -8.19
N SER A 22 1.41 -3.50 -8.26
CA SER A 22 1.97 -4.42 -7.28
C SER A 22 2.50 -3.66 -6.06
N VAL A 23 2.76 -4.42 -5.00
CA VAL A 23 3.48 -3.93 -3.83
C VAL A 23 4.60 -4.89 -3.47
N ALA A 24 5.65 -4.36 -2.87
CA ALA A 24 6.79 -5.14 -2.41
C ALA A 24 7.18 -4.78 -0.98
N ILE A 25 7.56 -5.79 -0.19
CA ILE A 25 8.27 -5.58 1.07
C ILE A 25 9.76 -5.64 0.77
N THR A 26 10.47 -4.56 1.11
CA THR A 26 11.92 -4.45 0.95
C THR A 26 12.55 -4.18 2.31
N SER A 27 13.62 -4.89 2.65
CA SER A 27 14.37 -4.68 3.87
C SER A 27 15.59 -3.80 3.61
N LEU A 28 15.85 -2.85 4.49
CA LEU A 28 17.11 -2.12 4.50
C LEU A 28 18.18 -2.97 5.18
N GLY A 29 19.10 -3.51 4.38
CA GLY A 29 20.34 -4.10 4.85
C GLY A 29 21.45 -3.05 5.03
N GLU A 30 22.63 -3.48 5.48
CA GLU A 30 23.75 -2.57 5.77
C GLU A 30 24.27 -1.83 4.53
N SER A 31 24.26 -2.48 3.36
CA SER A 31 24.82 -1.94 2.11
C SER A 31 23.82 -1.81 0.97
N GLN A 32 22.66 -2.47 1.08
CA GLN A 32 21.69 -2.58 0.00
C GLN A 32 20.27 -2.78 0.51
N LEU A 33 19.31 -2.52 -0.37
CA LEU A 33 17.90 -2.85 -0.19
C LEU A 33 17.64 -4.25 -0.76
N GLU A 34 16.96 -5.09 0.01
CA GLU A 34 16.65 -6.48 -0.38
C GLU A 34 15.15 -6.69 -0.45
N ALA A 35 14.63 -7.04 -1.64
CA ALA A 35 13.23 -7.36 -1.81
C ALA A 35 12.92 -8.72 -1.15
N LYS A 36 12.03 -8.73 -0.16
CA LYS A 36 11.59 -9.92 0.57
C LYS A 36 10.38 -10.59 -0.07
N GLN A 37 9.40 -9.78 -0.49
CA GLN A 37 8.13 -10.24 -1.05
C GLN A 37 7.64 -9.21 -2.07
N GLU A 38 6.99 -9.68 -3.13
CA GLU A 38 6.29 -8.83 -4.10
C GLU A 38 5.00 -9.54 -4.52
N TRP A 39 3.89 -8.80 -4.59
CA TRP A 39 2.62 -9.35 -5.03
C TRP A 39 1.75 -8.32 -5.73
N LYS A 40 0.86 -8.80 -6.60
CA LYS A 40 -0.17 -7.98 -7.24
C LYS A 40 -1.22 -7.61 -6.18
N ALA A 41 -1.22 -6.34 -5.75
CA ALA A 41 -2.19 -5.88 -4.76
C ALA A 41 -3.53 -5.52 -5.41
N HIS A 42 -3.50 -4.87 -6.58
CA HIS A 42 -4.70 -4.43 -7.28
C HIS A 42 -4.58 -4.57 -8.80
N ASP A 43 -5.72 -4.73 -9.46
CA ASP A 43 -5.83 -4.67 -10.94
C ASP A 43 -6.03 -3.23 -11.47
N PHE A 44 -6.07 -2.27 -10.56
CA PHE A 44 -6.31 -0.85 -10.83
C PHE A 44 -5.25 -0.01 -10.13
N LYS A 45 -5.07 1.23 -10.61
CA LYS A 45 -4.05 2.16 -10.13
C LYS A 45 -3.96 2.18 -8.60
N LEU A 46 -2.85 1.70 -8.07
CA LEU A 46 -2.54 1.83 -6.65
C LEU A 46 -2.21 3.29 -6.35
N TRP A 47 -2.74 3.84 -5.25
CA TRP A 47 -2.49 5.24 -4.87
C TRP A 47 -1.96 5.42 -3.44
N THR A 48 -1.88 4.34 -2.66
CA THR A 48 -1.25 4.38 -1.33
C THR A 48 -0.89 2.99 -0.83
N THR A 49 0.13 2.93 0.02
CA THR A 49 0.46 1.77 0.83
C THR A 49 1.03 2.19 2.18
N SER A 50 0.72 1.45 3.25
CA SER A 50 1.23 1.72 4.60
C SER A 50 1.22 0.47 5.46
N PHE A 51 2.14 0.39 6.41
CA PHE A 51 2.02 -0.54 7.54
C PHE A 51 0.90 -0.10 8.48
N ASP A 52 0.32 -1.06 9.19
CA ASP A 52 -0.42 -0.78 10.42
C ASP A 52 0.54 -0.27 11.50
N ILE A 53 0.17 0.81 12.18
CA ILE A 53 1.02 1.48 13.17
C ILE A 53 1.20 0.62 14.43
N GLN A 54 0.20 -0.18 14.80
CA GLN A 54 0.22 -1.01 16.00
C GLN A 54 0.66 -2.44 15.70
N GLN A 55 0.33 -2.94 14.50
CA GLN A 55 0.51 -4.33 14.10
C GLN A 55 1.31 -4.42 12.80
N THR A 56 2.63 -4.27 12.86
CA THR A 56 3.48 -4.12 11.67
C THR A 56 3.59 -5.36 10.76
N HIS A 57 2.91 -6.45 11.12
CA HIS A 57 2.69 -7.62 10.25
C HIS A 57 1.48 -7.45 9.32
N LEU A 58 0.74 -6.35 9.46
CA LEU A 58 -0.35 -5.92 8.59
C LEU A 58 0.10 -4.75 7.72
N VAL A 59 -0.26 -4.80 6.43
CA VAL A 59 -0.13 -3.67 5.51
C VAL A 59 -1.46 -3.37 4.85
N TYR A 60 -1.67 -2.10 4.54
CA TYR A 60 -2.85 -1.63 3.83
C TYR A 60 -2.47 -1.01 2.49
N THR A 61 -3.41 -1.07 1.55
CA THR A 61 -3.26 -0.54 0.19
C THR A 61 -4.57 0.07 -0.27
N GLY A 62 -4.50 1.16 -1.04
CA GLY A 62 -5.66 1.78 -1.68
C GLY A 62 -5.51 1.81 -3.20
N SER A 63 -6.63 1.62 -3.91
CA SER A 63 -6.67 1.63 -5.38
C SER A 63 -7.91 2.34 -5.94
N ASP A 64 -7.86 2.71 -7.22
CA ASP A 64 -8.94 3.36 -7.99
C ASP A 64 -10.20 2.50 -8.15
N ASN A 65 -10.13 1.21 -7.81
CA ASN A 65 -11.31 0.33 -7.74
C ASN A 65 -12.21 0.60 -6.52
N TYR A 66 -11.96 1.70 -5.78
CA TYR A 66 -12.62 2.07 -4.53
C TYR A 66 -12.47 1.03 -3.42
N LYS A 67 -11.38 0.23 -3.45
CA LYS A 67 -11.07 -0.74 -2.40
C LYS A 67 -9.89 -0.25 -1.57
N PHE A 68 -10.06 -0.44 -0.27
CA PHE A 68 -8.99 -0.40 0.71
C PHE A 68 -8.76 -1.85 1.17
N SER A 69 -7.55 -2.37 0.98
CA SER A 69 -7.25 -3.79 1.24
C SER A 69 -6.18 -3.93 2.30
N GLY A 70 -6.42 -4.82 3.27
CA GLY A 70 -5.46 -5.20 4.30
C GLY A 70 -4.85 -6.57 3.99
N TRP A 71 -3.56 -6.73 4.27
CA TRP A 71 -2.78 -7.92 3.96
C TRP A 71 -1.96 -8.35 5.18
N TYR A 72 -1.98 -9.65 5.51
CA TYR A 72 -1.03 -10.23 6.48
C TYR A 72 0.26 -10.67 5.78
N LEU A 73 1.42 -10.30 6.36
CA LEU A 73 2.75 -10.60 5.81
C LEU A 73 3.32 -11.97 6.19
N HIS A 74 2.69 -12.69 7.11
CA HIS A 74 3.18 -13.97 7.66
C HIS A 74 2.55 -15.24 7.04
N GLY A 75 1.86 -15.16 5.89
CA GLY A 75 1.23 -16.34 5.27
C GLY A 75 0.86 -16.15 3.80
N VAL A 76 0.10 -17.11 3.23
CA VAL A 76 -0.56 -16.94 1.91
C VAL A 76 -1.31 -15.62 1.94
N HIS A 77 -1.00 -14.72 1.00
CA HIS A 77 -1.55 -13.36 0.93
C HIS A 77 -3.08 -13.39 0.96
N SER A 78 -3.63 -13.37 2.16
CA SER A 78 -5.06 -13.29 2.41
C SER A 78 -5.36 -11.83 2.58
N SER A 79 -6.17 -11.33 1.66
CA SER A 79 -6.60 -9.94 1.63
C SER A 79 -8.05 -9.83 2.05
N TRP A 80 -8.33 -8.96 3.02
CA TRP A 80 -9.69 -8.43 3.21
C TRP A 80 -9.80 -7.12 2.48
N HIS A 81 -10.95 -6.92 1.86
CA HIS A 81 -11.25 -5.71 1.11
C HIS A 81 -12.38 -4.97 1.80
N PHE A 82 -12.12 -3.73 2.17
CA PHE A 82 -13.14 -2.77 2.53
C PHE A 82 -13.50 -1.95 1.30
N LYS A 83 -14.78 -1.95 0.91
CA LYS A 83 -15.26 -1.09 -0.17
C LYS A 83 -15.49 0.31 0.40
N ILE A 84 -14.73 1.27 -0.09
CA ILE A 84 -14.99 2.67 0.22
C ILE A 84 -16.26 3.04 -0.55
N PRO A 85 -17.30 3.61 0.11
CA PRO A 85 -18.47 4.11 -0.59
C PRO A 85 -18.02 5.04 -1.72
N THR A 86 -18.64 4.90 -2.89
CA THR A 86 -18.37 5.80 -4.02
C THR A 86 -18.39 7.23 -3.49
N PRO A 87 -17.30 7.99 -3.68
CA PRO A 87 -17.27 9.33 -3.17
C PRO A 87 -18.39 10.10 -3.83
N ILE A 88 -19.24 10.73 -3.01
CA ILE A 88 -20.09 11.83 -3.45
C ILE A 88 -19.10 12.92 -3.88
N LYS A 89 -18.68 12.87 -5.15
CA LYS A 89 -17.74 13.77 -5.84
C LYS A 89 -16.63 14.34 -4.94
N TRP A 90 -15.44 13.74 -4.97
CA TRP A 90 -14.19 14.43 -4.60
C TRP A 90 -13.95 15.74 -5.39
N GLY A 91 -14.76 16.03 -6.42
CA GLY A 91 -14.76 17.28 -7.18
C GLY A 91 -15.24 18.54 -6.43
N LEU A 92 -15.60 18.46 -5.15
CA LEU A 92 -15.93 19.65 -4.34
C LEU A 92 -14.80 20.11 -3.40
N LEU A 93 -13.71 19.35 -3.26
CA LEU A 93 -12.57 19.73 -2.40
C LEU A 93 -11.36 20.29 -3.18
N TYR A 94 -11.35 20.18 -4.51
CA TYR A 94 -10.31 20.74 -5.38
C TYR A 94 -10.79 21.90 -6.27
N SER A 95 -11.98 22.43 -6.03
CA SER A 95 -12.50 23.61 -6.73
C SER A 95 -12.67 24.79 -5.75
N GLN A 96 -11.57 25.22 -5.16
CA GLN A 96 -11.41 26.58 -4.63
C GLN A 96 -10.01 27.09 -4.99
N GLU A 97 -9.94 27.66 -6.20
CA GLU A 97 -9.10 28.80 -6.65
C GLU A 97 -7.58 28.68 -6.82
N PRO A 98 -7.00 29.50 -7.73
CA PRO A 98 -7.59 30.64 -8.46
C PRO A 98 -8.03 30.35 -9.90
#